data_AF-A0A929IH99-F1
#
_entry.id   AF-A0A929IH99-F1
#
_cell.length_a   1.000
_cell.length_b   1.000
_cell.length_c   1.000
_cell.angle_alpha   90.00
_cell.angle_beta   90.00
_cell.angle_gamma   90.00
#
_symmetry.space_group_name_H-M   'P 1'
#
loop_
_entity.id
_entity.type
_entity.pdbx_description
1 polymer ?
#
loop_
_entity_poly.entity_id
_entity_poly.type
_entity_poly.pdbx_seq_one_letter_code
_entity_poly.pdbx_strand_id
1 'polypeptide(L)'
;TDVRSFIYKGGNLPHGFLGLLPWRATFGAIREESCLREIVLRMPIVNYCQRHPSSSARMDAWIGRLTEMFNDPAVVSAGWWPQMSIVNTDFDEAACGEGKIYKVSPSDADIDFYLSIQSFKP
;
A
#
# COMPACT_ATOMS: atom_id res chain seq x y z
N THR A 1 -1.23 28.01 -0.48
CA THR A 1 -0.14 27.87 0.51
C THR A 1 0.01 26.39 0.76
N ASP A 2 0.94 25.75 0.06
CA ASP A 2 1.07 24.29 0.11
C ASP A 2 1.76 23.89 1.41
N VAL A 3 1.00 23.28 2.31
CA VAL A 3 1.53 22.65 3.51
C VAL A 3 2.32 21.42 3.06
N ARG A 4 3.65 21.48 3.13
CA ARG A 4 4.55 20.43 2.61
C ARG A 4 4.84 19.29 3.59
N SER A 5 4.40 19.40 4.84
CA SER A 5 4.43 18.31 5.83
C SER A 5 3.71 18.70 7.10
N PHE A 6 3.17 17.71 7.81
CA PHE A 6 2.69 17.84 9.17
C PHE A 6 3.31 16.73 10.02
N ILE A 7 3.91 17.09 11.15
CA ILE A 7 4.45 16.13 12.12
C ILE A 7 3.37 15.90 13.18
N TYR A 8 2.65 14.79 13.06
CA TYR A 8 1.66 14.37 14.05
C TYR A 8 2.27 13.45 15.10
N LYS A 9 2.01 13.73 16.38
CA LYS A 9 2.54 12.95 17.52
C LYS A 9 1.44 12.30 18.39
N GLY A 10 0.17 12.36 17.97
CA GLY A 10 -0.98 11.95 18.79
C GLY A 10 -1.39 10.48 18.69
N GLY A 11 -0.50 9.60 18.22
CA GLY A 11 -0.83 8.20 17.98
C GLY A 11 -1.45 8.01 16.60
N ASN A 12 -2.77 8.14 16.48
CA ASN A 12 -3.49 7.85 15.23
C ASN A 12 -3.68 9.09 14.38
N LEU A 13 -3.30 9.04 13.10
CA LEU A 13 -3.61 10.11 12.14
C LEU A 13 -5.14 10.33 12.14
N PRO A 14 -5.64 11.53 12.50
CA PRO A 14 -7.08 11.75 12.52
C PRO A 14 -7.65 11.64 11.11
N HIS A 15 -8.87 11.11 11.00
CA HIS A 15 -9.57 11.03 9.71
C HIS A 15 -9.64 12.41 9.05
N GLY A 16 -9.29 12.49 7.76
CA GLY A 16 -9.31 13.73 6.97
C GLY A 16 -7.98 14.48 6.88
N PHE A 17 -6.92 14.03 7.57
CA PHE A 17 -5.59 14.60 7.40
C PHE A 17 -4.88 13.98 6.18
N LEU A 18 -4.28 14.84 5.34
CA LEU A 18 -3.45 14.42 4.21
C LEU A 18 -2.01 14.21 4.70
N GLY A 19 -1.53 12.97 4.66
CA GLY A 19 -0.11 12.65 4.85
C GLY A 19 0.61 12.58 3.50
N LEU A 20 1.81 13.16 3.43
CA LEU A 20 2.74 12.93 2.32
C LEU A 20 3.79 11.93 2.79
N LEU A 21 3.78 10.73 2.21
CA LEU A 21 4.83 9.73 2.39
C LEU A 21 5.83 9.89 1.24
N PRO A 22 7.07 10.35 1.47
CA PRO A 22 8.07 10.38 0.42
C PRO A 22 8.43 8.94 0.06
N TRP A 23 8.22 8.56 -1.20
CA TRP A 23 8.56 7.24 -1.71
C TRP A 23 9.31 7.36 -3.03
N ARG A 24 10.05 6.31 -3.37
CA ARG A 24 10.71 6.15 -4.66
C ARG A 24 10.46 4.73 -5.14
N ALA A 25 10.06 4.59 -6.39
CA ALA A 25 10.10 3.31 -7.07
C ALA A 25 10.82 3.45 -8.40
N THR A 26 11.30 2.31 -8.88
CA THR A 26 11.88 2.16 -10.21
C THR A 26 11.14 1.01 -10.86
N PHE A 27 10.72 1.20 -12.11
CA PHE A 27 10.04 0.16 -12.89
C PHE A 27 10.89 -0.16 -14.12
N GLY A 28 10.83 -1.41 -14.57
CA GLY A 28 11.39 -1.77 -15.87
C GLY A 28 10.62 -1.10 -17.00
N ALA A 29 11.27 -0.90 -18.15
CA ALA A 29 10.60 -0.45 -19.35
C ALA A 29 9.56 -1.50 -19.79
N ILE A 30 8.36 -1.05 -20.16
CA ILE A 30 7.36 -1.89 -20.81
C ILE A 30 7.82 -2.09 -22.26
N ARG A 31 7.96 -3.34 -22.70
CA ARG A 31 8.33 -3.63 -24.09
C ARG A 31 7.18 -3.23 -25.01
N GLU A 32 7.50 -2.60 -26.13
CA GLU A 32 6.52 -2.14 -27.12
C GLU A 32 5.64 -3.31 -27.61
N GLU A 33 6.22 -4.50 -27.84
CA GLU A 33 5.47 -5.68 -28.28
C GLU A 33 4.65 -6.42 -27.18
N SER A 34 4.62 -5.93 -25.93
CA SER A 34 4.11 -6.73 -24.81
C SER A 34 2.57 -6.79 -24.70
N CYS A 35 1.83 -5.98 -25.46
CA CYS A 35 0.38 -5.74 -25.30
C CYS A 35 -0.05 -5.49 -23.83
N LEU A 36 0.90 -5.01 -23.01
CA LEU A 36 0.67 -4.67 -21.62
C LEU A 36 0.02 -3.29 -21.57
N ARG A 37 -1.17 -3.22 -20.97
CA ARG A 37 -1.92 -1.97 -20.79
C ARG A 37 -1.59 -1.31 -19.46
N GLU A 38 -1.54 -2.11 -18.39
CA GLU A 38 -1.41 -1.60 -17.03
C GLU A 38 -0.76 -2.63 -16.10
N ILE A 39 0.08 -2.15 -15.18
CA ILE A 39 0.50 -2.91 -14.00
C ILE A 39 -0.12 -2.25 -12.77
N VAL A 40 -0.95 -2.99 -12.05
CA VAL A 40 -1.51 -2.59 -10.76
C VAL A 40 -0.70 -3.23 -9.65
N LEU A 41 -0.03 -2.41 -8.87
CA LEU A 41 0.75 -2.82 -7.70
C LEU A 41 -0.08 -2.61 -6.44
N ARG A 42 -0.33 -3.68 -5.68
CA ARG A 42 -0.92 -3.59 -4.34
C ARG A 42 0.19 -3.38 -3.32
N MET A 43 0.08 -2.31 -2.55
CA MET A 43 1.10 -1.87 -1.61
C MET A 43 0.56 -1.99 -0.19
N PRO A 44 1.00 -2.99 0.59
CA PRO A 44 0.61 -3.09 1.99
C PRO A 44 1.28 -1.96 2.77
N ILE A 45 0.51 -1.25 3.57
CA ILE A 45 1.02 -0.17 4.41
C ILE A 45 0.61 -0.45 5.85
N VAL A 46 1.57 -0.38 6.76
CA VAL A 46 1.30 -0.46 8.19
C VAL A 46 1.84 0.80 8.84
N ASN A 47 0.97 1.50 9.56
CA ASN A 47 1.32 2.64 10.37
C ASN A 47 1.42 2.18 11.83
N TYR A 48 2.62 2.26 12.40
CA TYR A 48 2.85 1.93 13.81
C TYR A 48 2.85 3.19 14.67
N CYS A 49 2.06 3.15 15.73
CA CYS A 49 1.84 4.27 16.62
C CYS A 49 2.40 3.96 18.00
N GLN A 50 3.06 4.93 18.63
CA GLN A 50 3.38 4.82 20.06
C GLN A 50 2.10 4.77 20.87
N ARG A 51 2.11 3.98 21.96
CA ARG A 51 1.01 3.89 22.92
C ARG A 51 0.56 5.29 23.36
N HIS A 52 -0.66 5.68 23.01
CA HIS A 52 -1.25 6.94 23.48
C HIS A 52 -2.36 6.67 24.51
N PRO A 53 -2.51 7.47 25.58
CA PRO A 53 -3.57 7.25 26.59
C PRO A 53 -5.00 7.28 26.03
N SER A 54 -5.21 7.97 24.91
CA SER A 54 -6.54 8.17 24.29
C SER A 54 -6.84 7.24 23.11
N SER A 55 -5.91 6.35 22.73
CA SER A 55 -6.15 5.33 21.70
C SER A 55 -5.48 4.02 22.10
N SER A 56 -6.27 2.96 22.20
CA SER A 56 -5.75 1.61 22.43
C SER A 56 -5.04 1.05 21.20
N ALA A 57 -5.39 1.54 20.00
CA ALA A 57 -4.81 1.09 18.75
C ALA A 57 -3.32 1.47 18.69
N ARG A 58 -2.49 0.44 18.52
CA ARG A 58 -1.03 0.56 18.36
C ARG A 58 -0.62 0.63 16.90
N MET A 59 -1.57 0.40 15.99
CA MET A 59 -1.31 0.11 14.61
C MET A 59 -2.58 0.35 13.79
N ASP A 60 -2.41 0.86 12.57
CA ASP A 60 -3.39 0.81 11.50
C ASP A 60 -2.74 0.09 10.30
N ALA A 61 -3.41 -0.92 9.75
CA ALA A 61 -2.88 -1.73 8.65
C ALA A 61 -3.82 -1.75 7.44
N TRP A 62 -3.28 -1.36 6.29
CA TRP A 62 -3.96 -1.41 5.00
C TRP A 62 -3.29 -2.45 4.11
N ILE A 63 -3.65 -3.71 4.38
CA ILE A 63 -3.04 -4.88 3.76
C ILE A 63 -4.08 -5.80 3.10
N GLY A 64 -5.32 -5.32 2.97
CA GLY A 64 -6.44 -5.91 2.25
C GLY A 64 -6.88 -7.33 2.58
N ARG A 65 -6.19 -8.04 3.45
CA ARG A 65 -6.56 -9.33 4.04
C ARG A 65 -5.82 -9.54 5.36
N LEU A 66 -6.30 -10.47 6.18
CA LEU A 66 -5.59 -10.90 7.38
C LEU A 66 -4.43 -11.84 6.99
N THR A 67 -3.36 -11.81 7.78
CA THR A 67 -2.21 -12.72 7.68
C THR A 67 -1.96 -13.40 9.02
N GLU A 68 -0.89 -14.19 9.16
CA GLU A 68 -0.56 -14.81 10.45
C GLU A 68 -0.16 -13.75 11.48
N MET A 69 0.67 -12.77 11.09
CA MET A 69 1.10 -11.68 11.96
C MET A 69 0.07 -10.56 12.10
N PHE A 70 -0.71 -10.28 11.07
CA PHE A 70 -1.72 -9.21 11.05
C PHE A 70 -3.12 -9.82 11.01
N ASN A 71 -3.53 -10.41 12.13
CA ASN A 71 -4.75 -11.21 12.24
C ASN A 71 -5.92 -10.52 12.98
N ASP A 72 -5.73 -9.30 13.47
CA ASP A 72 -6.78 -8.53 14.16
C ASP A 72 -7.58 -7.68 13.16
N PRO A 73 -8.85 -8.04 12.87
CA PRO A 73 -9.69 -7.28 11.94
C PRO A 73 -10.10 -5.90 12.48
N ALA A 74 -9.87 -5.57 13.75
CA ALA A 74 -10.15 -4.25 14.30
C ALA A 74 -9.12 -3.20 13.86
N VAL A 75 -7.92 -3.62 13.47
CA VAL A 75 -6.81 -2.75 13.05
C VAL A 75 -6.38 -2.99 11.60
N VAL A 76 -6.83 -4.09 10.99
CA VAL A 76 -6.60 -4.41 9.58
C VAL A 76 -7.81 -4.04 8.73
N SER A 77 -7.60 -3.17 7.74
CA SER A 77 -8.60 -2.84 6.70
C SER A 77 -8.71 -3.98 5.67
N ALA A 78 -9.36 -5.08 6.03
CA ALA A 78 -9.60 -6.19 5.13
C ALA A 78 -10.53 -5.79 3.97
N GLY A 79 -10.27 -6.31 2.77
CA GLY A 79 -11.03 -6.00 1.55
C GLY A 79 -10.57 -4.75 0.78
N TRP A 80 -9.67 -3.94 1.36
CA TRP A 80 -9.13 -2.76 0.69
C TRP A 80 -7.61 -2.75 0.65
N TRP A 81 -7.05 -2.40 -0.51
CA TRP A 81 -5.61 -2.25 -0.71
C TRP A 81 -5.28 -0.82 -1.14
N PRO A 82 -4.24 -0.20 -0.57
CA PRO A 82 -3.52 0.85 -1.27
C PRO A 82 -2.97 0.26 -2.57
N GLN A 83 -3.17 0.98 -3.67
CA GLN A 83 -2.74 0.52 -4.98
C GLN A 83 -2.14 1.66 -5.79
N MET A 84 -1.22 1.29 -6.68
CA MET A 84 -0.63 2.18 -7.67
C MET A 84 -0.73 1.52 -9.04
N SER A 85 -1.15 2.31 -10.02
CA SER A 85 -1.24 1.88 -11.41
C SER A 85 -0.11 2.48 -12.23
N ILE A 86 0.60 1.63 -12.96
CA ILE A 86 1.57 2.01 -13.98
C ILE A 86 0.89 1.76 -15.32
N VAL A 87 0.50 2.84 -15.98
CA VAL A 87 -0.22 2.78 -17.25
C VAL A 87 0.79 2.86 -18.40
N ASN A 88 0.68 1.95 -19.35
CA ASN A 88 1.45 2.03 -20.59
C ASN A 88 0.84 3.11 -21.49
N THR A 89 1.52 4.24 -21.63
CA THR A 89 1.06 5.36 -22.46
C THR A 89 1.15 5.08 -23.95
N ASP A 90 1.97 4.10 -24.35
CA ASP A 90 2.20 3.71 -25.74
C ASP A 90 1.40 2.45 -26.12
N PHE A 91 0.31 2.17 -25.40
CA PHE A 91 -0.54 1.00 -25.65
C PHE A 91 -1.35 1.16 -26.95
N ASP A 92 -1.19 0.23 -27.89
CA ASP A 92 -1.95 0.18 -29.15
C ASP A 92 -3.16 -0.76 -29.02
N GLU A 93 -4.34 -0.18 -28.78
CA GLU A 93 -5.60 -0.92 -28.69
C GLU A 93 -5.99 -1.61 -30.00
N ALA A 94 -5.64 -1.05 -31.16
CA ALA A 94 -5.97 -1.64 -32.45
C ALA A 94 -5.18 -2.93 -32.70
N ALA A 95 -3.91 -2.98 -32.28
CA ALA A 95 -3.07 -4.17 -32.39
C ALA A 95 -3.32 -5.19 -31.26
N CYS A 96 -3.64 -4.72 -30.05
CA CYS A 96 -3.66 -5.56 -28.84
C CYS A 96 -5.05 -5.83 -28.25
N GLY A 97 -6.12 -5.27 -28.82
CA GLY A 97 -7.47 -5.35 -28.26
C GLY A 97 -7.51 -4.73 -26.85
N GLU A 98 -8.16 -5.39 -25.90
CA GLU A 98 -8.25 -4.89 -24.52
C GLU A 98 -6.89 -4.87 -23.79
N GLY A 99 -5.88 -5.58 -24.29
CA GLY A 99 -4.56 -5.68 -23.66
C GLY A 99 -4.55 -6.49 -22.37
N LYS A 100 -3.37 -6.55 -21.74
CA LYS A 100 -3.16 -7.27 -20.47
C LYS A 100 -3.06 -6.30 -19.32
N ILE A 101 -3.71 -6.63 -18.19
CA ILE A 101 -3.46 -5.99 -16.90
C ILE A 101 -2.78 -7.00 -15.99
N TYR A 102 -1.60 -6.66 -15.48
CA TYR A 102 -0.96 -7.44 -14.42
C TYR A 102 -1.29 -6.84 -13.07
N LYS A 103 -1.76 -7.68 -12.15
CA LYS A 103 -1.96 -7.33 -10.75
C LYS A 103 -0.87 -8.00 -9.93
N VAL A 104 0.01 -7.19 -9.33
CA VAL A 104 1.08 -7.68 -8.45
C VAL A 104 0.61 -7.46 -7.01
N SER A 105 0.64 -8.53 -6.22
CA SER A 105 0.32 -8.49 -4.80
C SER A 105 1.45 -9.18 -4.04
N PRO A 106 1.86 -8.67 -2.88
CA PRO A 106 2.80 -9.40 -2.03
C PRO A 106 2.14 -10.66 -1.46
N SER A 107 2.97 -11.64 -1.12
CA SER A 107 2.55 -12.81 -0.37
C SER A 107 2.31 -12.47 1.10
N ASP A 108 1.59 -13.33 1.83
CA ASP A 108 1.40 -13.16 3.28
C ASP A 108 2.74 -13.24 4.02
N ALA A 109 3.62 -14.14 3.59
CA ALA A 109 4.96 -14.28 4.16
C ALA A 109 5.80 -13.00 3.97
N ASP A 110 5.73 -12.34 2.81
CA ASP A 110 6.44 -11.09 2.58
C ASP A 110 5.87 -9.95 3.44
N ILE A 111 4.55 -9.87 3.59
CA ILE A 111 3.89 -8.88 4.46
C ILE A 111 4.37 -9.07 5.90
N ASP A 112 4.30 -10.30 6.41
CA ASP A 112 4.66 -10.65 7.78
C ASP A 112 6.16 -10.43 8.04
N PHE A 113 7.02 -10.70 7.05
CA PHE A 113 8.46 -10.52 7.17
C PHE A 113 8.89 -9.06 7.10
N TYR A 114 8.41 -8.31 6.09
CA TYR A 114 8.94 -6.96 5.80
C TYR A 114 8.23 -5.84 6.58
N LEU A 115 6.98 -6.03 6.99
CA LEU A 115 6.23 -4.98 7.69
C LEU A 115 6.25 -5.15 9.21
N SER A 116 6.57 -6.34 9.74
CA SER A 116 6.63 -6.53 11.18
C SER A 116 7.77 -5.73 11.82
N ILE A 117 7.55 -5.29 13.06
CA ILE A 117 8.61 -4.74 13.92
C ILE A 117 8.98 -5.84 14.91
N GLN A 118 10.27 -6.19 15.01
CA GLN A 118 10.77 -7.30 15.86
C GLN A 118 10.30 -7.24 17.33
N SER A 119 10.03 -6.05 17.86
CA SER A 119 9.59 -5.82 19.25
C SER A 119 8.07 -5.64 19.42
N PHE A 120 7.29 -5.76 18.34
CA PHE A 120 5.85 -5.56 18.35
C PHE A 120 5.14 -6.67 17.56
N LYS A 121 4.43 -7.53 18.28
CA LYS A 121 3.43 -8.41 17.69
C LYS A 121 2.06 -7.72 17.82
N PRO A 122 1.40 -7.39 16.71
CA PRO A 122 0.07 -6.78 16.70
C PRO A 122 -0.95 -7.59 17.50
#